data_AF-A0A7S2NJK8-F1
#
_entry.id   AF-A0A7S2NJK8-F1
#
_cell.length_a   1.000
_cell.length_b   1.000
_cell.length_c   1.000
_cell.angle_alpha   90.00
_cell.angle_beta   90.00
_cell.angle_gamma   90.00
#
_symmetry.space_group_name_H-M   'P 1'
#
loop_
_entity.id
_entity.type
_entity.pdbx_description
1 polymer ?
#
loop_
_entity_poly.entity_id
_entity_poly.type
_entity_poly.pdbx_seq_one_letter_code
_entity_poly.pdbx_strand_id
1 'polypeptide(L)'
;SPVCKDTHGQIEMGPTATVTPCEMWQKQGECEGNPGYTLRRCPVSCGVCTAKVVNELADCGVWAASGQCTENVQFMTKACPVACGLAEGLANACEDAPGQGEACNSRKQSGECTSNPRLMMTECAATCRLCKHVCADRQSECEAWAKGGKCESNTGWMLKTCPVSCGLCSELSRSTSPDTS
;
A
#
# COMPACT_ATOMS: atom_id res chain seq x y z
N SER A 1 -11.51 -0.38 0.87
CA SER A 1 -10.34 -1.21 0.52
C SER A 1 -10.01 -2.17 1.64
N PRO A 2 -9.57 -3.41 1.36
CA PRO A 2 -9.07 -4.33 2.38
C PRO A 2 -7.94 -3.65 3.17
N VAL A 3 -7.92 -3.83 4.48
CA VAL A 3 -6.89 -3.24 5.34
C VAL A 3 -5.60 -4.04 5.18
N CYS A 4 -4.69 -3.55 4.36
CA CYS A 4 -3.34 -4.09 4.23
C CYS A 4 -2.45 -3.53 5.34
N LYS A 5 -2.21 -4.33 6.38
CA LYS A 5 -1.28 -4.00 7.45
C LYS A 5 -0.50 -5.24 7.84
N ASP A 6 0.77 -5.05 8.15
CA ASP A 6 1.53 -6.05 8.86
C ASP A 6 0.94 -6.26 10.25
N THR A 7 0.98 -7.51 10.67
CA THR A 7 0.56 -7.93 11.99
C THR A 7 1.76 -8.55 12.66
N HIS A 8 1.98 -8.30 13.95
CA HIS A 8 3.16 -8.80 14.65
C HIS A 8 3.15 -10.33 14.84
N GLY A 9 2.33 -11.08 14.10
CA GLY A 9 2.20 -12.52 14.29
C GLY A 9 1.68 -12.92 15.67
N GLN A 10 0.99 -12.00 16.37
CA GLN A 10 0.66 -12.11 17.80
C GLN A 10 1.88 -12.20 18.72
N ILE A 11 3.06 -11.78 18.25
CA ILE A 11 4.27 -11.65 19.06
C ILE A 11 4.21 -10.29 19.77
N GLU A 12 4.27 -10.33 21.10
CA GLU A 12 4.43 -9.12 21.90
C GLU A 12 5.85 -8.60 21.74
N MET A 13 5.98 -7.38 21.22
CA MET A 13 7.26 -6.69 21.14
C MET A 13 7.55 -6.02 22.48
N GLY A 14 8.79 -6.14 22.95
CA GLY A 14 9.25 -5.38 24.11
C GLY A 14 9.17 -3.86 23.85
N PRO A 15 9.07 -3.04 24.91
CA PRO A 15 8.87 -1.59 24.79
C PRO A 15 10.05 -0.85 24.12
N THR A 16 11.21 -1.51 24.01
CA THR A 16 12.42 -0.96 23.39
C THR A 16 12.66 -1.46 21.96
N ALA A 17 11.74 -2.26 21.39
CA ALA A 17 11.89 -2.78 20.05
C ALA A 17 11.86 -1.66 19.01
N THR A 18 12.93 -1.54 18.23
CA THR A 18 13.07 -0.57 17.13
C THR A 18 12.80 -1.17 15.75
N VAL A 19 12.59 -2.50 15.68
CA VAL A 19 12.38 -3.26 14.45
C VAL A 19 11.18 -4.18 14.66
N THR A 20 10.30 -4.27 13.67
CA THR A 20 9.12 -5.16 13.76
C THR A 20 9.47 -6.61 13.41
N PRO A 21 8.73 -7.63 13.90
CA PRO A 21 8.91 -9.02 13.47
C PRO A 21 8.88 -9.19 11.95
N CYS A 22 7.98 -8.48 11.27
CA CYS A 22 7.87 -8.52 9.82
C CYS A 22 9.12 -7.96 9.12
N GLU A 23 9.70 -6.86 9.62
CA GLU A 23 10.98 -6.33 9.12
C GLU A 23 12.14 -7.32 9.32
N MET A 24 12.16 -8.02 10.46
CA MET A 24 13.18 -9.04 10.72
C MET A 24 13.03 -10.26 9.81
N TRP A 25 11.82 -10.80 9.71
CA TRP A 25 11.51 -11.97 8.89
C TRP A 25 11.74 -11.70 7.40
N GLN A 26 11.40 -10.51 6.92
CA GLN A 26 11.73 -10.09 5.57
C GLN A 26 13.24 -10.13 5.33
N LYS A 27 14.06 -9.58 6.25
CA LYS A 27 15.53 -9.62 6.15
C LYS A 27 16.12 -11.03 6.22
N GLN A 28 15.43 -11.96 6.87
CA GLN A 28 15.84 -13.36 6.98
C GLN A 28 15.41 -14.22 5.79
N GLY A 29 14.61 -13.68 4.85
CA GLY A 29 14.11 -14.42 3.70
C GLY A 29 12.89 -15.31 4.00
N GLU A 30 12.21 -15.08 5.11
CA GLU A 30 11.02 -15.86 5.52
C GLU A 30 9.81 -15.63 4.59
N CYS A 31 9.81 -14.56 3.81
CA CYS A 31 8.79 -14.31 2.78
C CYS A 31 8.80 -15.39 1.68
N GLU A 32 9.98 -15.97 1.41
CA GLU A 32 10.17 -17.06 0.46
C GLU A 32 10.27 -18.42 1.17
N GLY A 33 10.85 -18.46 2.37
CA GLY A 33 11.02 -19.69 3.16
C GLY A 33 9.73 -20.19 3.82
N ASN A 34 8.82 -19.30 4.19
CA ASN A 34 7.55 -19.63 4.83
C ASN A 34 6.38 -18.76 4.30
N PRO A 35 6.11 -18.81 2.99
CA PRO A 35 5.23 -17.85 2.33
C PRO A 35 3.78 -17.97 2.79
N GLY A 36 3.31 -19.16 3.15
CA GLY A 36 1.94 -19.36 3.64
C GLY A 36 1.65 -18.56 4.91
N TYR A 37 2.64 -18.47 5.81
CA TYR A 37 2.52 -17.74 7.06
C TYR A 37 2.86 -16.25 6.87
N THR A 38 4.03 -15.95 6.31
CA THR A 38 4.54 -14.58 6.25
C THR A 38 3.80 -13.71 5.26
N LEU A 39 3.30 -14.23 4.13
CA LEU A 39 2.49 -13.44 3.19
C LEU A 39 1.11 -13.08 3.75
N ARG A 40 0.58 -13.87 4.69
CA ARG A 40 -0.68 -13.58 5.39
C ARG A 40 -0.50 -12.63 6.57
N ARG A 41 0.64 -12.74 7.27
CA ARG A 41 0.89 -12.00 8.51
C ARG A 41 1.68 -10.72 8.32
N CYS A 42 2.55 -10.70 7.33
CA CYS A 42 3.38 -9.58 6.93
C CYS A 42 3.12 -9.19 5.46
N PRO A 43 1.85 -8.96 5.06
CA PRO A 43 1.51 -8.68 3.67
C PRO A 43 2.16 -7.40 3.13
N VAL A 44 2.50 -6.43 3.99
CA VAL A 44 3.21 -5.22 3.56
C VAL A 44 4.72 -5.49 3.45
N SER A 45 5.37 -5.99 4.51
CA SER A 45 6.82 -6.23 4.50
C SER A 45 7.23 -7.27 3.45
N CYS A 46 6.45 -8.33 3.26
CA CYS A 46 6.72 -9.31 2.19
C CYS A 46 6.26 -8.85 0.81
N GLY A 47 5.73 -7.64 0.71
CA GLY A 47 5.32 -7.02 -0.54
C GLY A 47 4.22 -7.79 -1.24
N VAL A 48 3.22 -8.29 -0.52
CA VAL A 48 1.92 -8.69 -1.09
C VAL A 48 1.13 -7.43 -1.41
N CYS A 49 0.94 -6.59 -0.39
CA CYS A 49 0.35 -5.28 -0.50
C CYS A 49 1.44 -4.23 -0.77
N THR A 50 1.30 -3.49 -1.87
CA THR A 50 2.27 -2.47 -2.26
C THR A 50 1.74 -1.06 -2.01
N ALA A 51 2.62 -0.15 -1.63
CA ALA A 51 2.25 1.24 -1.42
C ALA A 51 1.93 1.90 -2.77
N LYS A 52 0.73 2.45 -2.88
CA LYS A 52 0.26 3.18 -4.08
C LYS A 52 -0.40 4.47 -3.67
N VAL A 53 -0.32 5.45 -4.57
CA VAL A 53 -1.19 6.62 -4.53
C VAL A 53 -2.57 6.19 -5.01
N VAL A 54 -3.60 6.50 -4.24
CA VAL A 54 -4.99 6.12 -4.55
C VAL A 54 -5.92 7.29 -4.33
N ASN A 55 -7.04 7.29 -5.06
CA ASN A 55 -8.19 8.10 -4.69
C ASN A 55 -8.84 7.48 -3.44
N GLU A 56 -9.07 8.30 -2.43
CA GLU A 56 -9.74 7.89 -1.20
C GLU A 56 -11.26 7.82 -1.36
N LEU A 57 -11.81 8.58 -2.30
CA LEU A 57 -13.24 8.79 -2.48
C LEU A 57 -13.69 8.29 -3.87
N ALA A 58 -14.88 7.71 -3.93
CA ALA A 58 -15.42 7.15 -5.18
C ALA A 58 -15.71 8.23 -6.23
N ASP A 59 -16.16 9.41 -5.77
CA ASP A 59 -16.57 10.52 -6.64
C ASP A 59 -15.41 11.34 -7.19
N CYS A 60 -14.15 10.95 -6.93
CA CYS A 60 -12.98 11.69 -7.37
C CYS A 60 -12.95 11.96 -8.88
N GLY A 61 -13.44 11.03 -9.71
CA GLY A 61 -13.55 11.25 -11.15
C GLY A 61 -14.56 12.35 -11.52
N VAL A 62 -15.71 12.38 -10.84
CA VAL A 62 -16.75 13.40 -11.03
C VAL A 62 -16.26 14.77 -10.58
N TRP A 63 -15.63 14.85 -9.41
CA TRP A 63 -15.09 16.11 -8.89
C TRP A 63 -13.94 16.64 -9.75
N ALA A 64 -13.06 15.78 -10.23
CA ALA A 64 -11.99 16.17 -11.15
C ALA A 64 -12.56 16.73 -12.47
N ALA A 65 -13.55 16.05 -13.06
CA ALA A 65 -14.24 16.52 -14.27
C ALA A 65 -14.99 17.84 -14.03
N SER A 66 -15.41 18.11 -12.80
CA SER A 66 -16.07 19.35 -12.38
C SER A 66 -15.09 20.48 -12.01
N GLY A 67 -13.80 20.35 -12.32
CA GLY A 67 -12.80 21.39 -12.07
C GLY A 67 -12.33 21.49 -10.61
N GLN A 68 -12.70 20.55 -9.73
CA GLN A 68 -12.32 20.64 -8.31
C GLN A 68 -10.80 20.54 -8.10
N CYS A 69 -10.05 19.97 -9.05
CA CYS A 69 -8.60 19.90 -8.99
C CYS A 69 -7.92 21.28 -9.05
N THR A 70 -8.61 22.33 -9.49
CA THR A 70 -8.12 23.71 -9.50
C THR A 70 -8.83 24.59 -8.47
N GLU A 71 -10.12 24.36 -8.22
CA GLU A 71 -10.91 25.15 -7.26
C GLU A 71 -10.66 24.73 -5.81
N ASN A 72 -10.45 23.42 -5.58
CA ASN A 72 -10.31 22.82 -4.26
C ASN A 72 -9.02 22.00 -4.16
N VAL A 73 -7.91 22.60 -4.62
CA VAL A 73 -6.60 21.96 -4.79
C VAL A 73 -6.15 21.18 -3.55
N GLN A 74 -6.26 21.77 -2.35
CA GLN A 74 -5.77 21.12 -1.12
C GLN A 74 -6.55 19.86 -0.79
N PHE A 75 -7.87 19.92 -0.91
CA PHE A 75 -8.74 18.77 -0.68
C PHE A 75 -8.52 17.71 -1.75
N MET A 76 -8.59 18.10 -3.01
CA MET A 76 -8.49 17.16 -4.14
C MET A 76 -7.11 16.51 -4.25
N THR A 77 -6.03 17.21 -3.90
CA THR A 77 -4.69 16.60 -3.86
C THR A 77 -4.60 15.50 -2.80
N LYS A 78 -5.21 15.68 -1.63
CA LYS A 78 -5.15 14.68 -0.56
C LYS A 78 -6.12 13.53 -0.77
N ALA A 79 -7.35 13.85 -1.16
CA ALA A 79 -8.42 12.87 -1.27
C ALA A 79 -8.50 12.21 -2.65
N CYS A 80 -8.14 12.92 -3.72
CA CYS A 80 -8.33 12.52 -5.11
C CYS A 80 -7.09 12.70 -5.98
N PRO A 81 -5.90 12.30 -5.52
CA PRO A 81 -4.65 12.61 -6.21
C PRO A 81 -4.54 12.00 -7.61
N VAL A 82 -5.03 10.77 -7.78
CA VAL A 82 -4.97 10.07 -9.08
C VAL A 82 -5.92 10.75 -10.06
N ALA A 83 -7.13 11.11 -9.62
CA ALA A 83 -8.10 11.80 -10.49
C ALA A 83 -7.62 13.20 -10.91
N CYS A 84 -6.77 13.85 -10.11
CA CYS A 84 -6.15 15.14 -10.46
C CYS A 84 -4.84 15.02 -11.25
N GLY A 85 -4.50 13.83 -11.76
CA GLY A 85 -3.31 13.61 -12.58
C GLY A 85 -1.99 13.70 -11.79
N LEU A 86 -2.02 13.68 -10.45
CA LEU A 86 -0.80 13.75 -9.63
C LEU A 86 -0.04 12.42 -9.56
N ALA A 87 -0.66 11.35 -10.06
CA ALA A 87 -0.03 10.05 -10.25
C ALA A 87 0.44 9.83 -11.71
N GLU A 88 0.17 10.74 -12.64
CA GLU A 88 0.63 10.64 -14.02
C GLU A 88 2.04 11.26 -14.14
N GLY A 89 3.07 10.44 -13.90
CA GLY A 89 4.48 10.83 -14.00
C GLY A 89 5.37 10.24 -12.91
N LEU A 90 4.78 9.91 -11.76
CA LEU A 90 5.31 8.91 -10.83
C LEU A 90 4.84 7.55 -11.35
N ALA A 91 5.69 6.53 -11.40
CA ALA A 91 5.36 5.22 -11.95
C ALA A 91 4.33 4.41 -11.12
N ASN A 92 3.23 5.01 -10.67
CA ASN A 92 2.29 4.47 -9.67
C ASN A 92 2.96 3.95 -8.39
N ALA A 93 4.24 4.27 -8.19
CA ALA A 93 5.04 3.88 -7.04
C ALA A 93 4.93 4.99 -5.99
N CYS A 94 4.49 4.62 -4.78
CA CYS A 94 4.55 5.52 -3.64
C CYS A 94 5.96 5.48 -3.06
N GLU A 95 6.83 6.35 -3.57
CA GLU A 95 8.20 6.49 -3.10
C GLU A 95 8.54 7.98 -3.05
N ASP A 96 9.48 8.34 -2.18
CA ASP A 96 10.08 9.67 -2.25
C ASP A 96 11.07 9.71 -3.43
N ALA A 97 11.25 10.88 -4.02
CA ALA A 97 12.22 11.06 -5.09
C ALA A 97 13.63 10.65 -4.64
N PRO A 98 14.41 9.97 -5.50
CA PRO A 98 15.75 9.49 -5.14
C PRO A 98 16.63 10.60 -4.57
N GLY A 99 17.29 10.35 -3.45
CA GLY A 99 18.17 11.31 -2.79
C GLY A 99 17.46 12.44 -2.03
N GLN A 100 16.12 12.46 -1.97
CA GLN A 100 15.37 13.53 -1.29
C GLN A 100 14.98 13.20 0.16
N GLY A 101 15.40 12.07 0.74
CA GLY A 101 14.91 11.62 2.05
C GLY A 101 15.03 12.66 3.17
N GLU A 102 16.18 13.34 3.29
CA GLU A 102 16.37 14.41 4.29
C GLU A 102 15.54 15.66 3.98
N ALA A 103 15.48 16.06 2.71
CA ALA A 103 14.68 17.19 2.26
C ALA A 103 13.18 16.95 2.50
N CYS A 104 12.68 15.76 2.17
CA CYS A 104 11.30 15.35 2.42
C CYS A 104 10.98 15.35 3.92
N ASN A 105 11.87 14.83 4.76
CA ASN A 105 11.70 14.87 6.21
C ASN A 105 11.68 16.30 6.75
N SER A 106 12.57 17.17 6.28
CA SER A 106 12.62 18.58 6.67
C SER A 106 11.34 19.31 6.26
N ARG A 107 10.89 19.14 5.01
CA ARG A 107 9.65 19.70 4.49
C ARG A 107 8.41 19.20 5.23
N LYS A 108 8.40 17.92 5.61
CA LYS A 108 7.34 17.36 6.45
C LYS A 108 7.27 18.05 7.81
N GLN A 109 8.42 18.25 8.46
CA GLN A 109 8.50 18.94 9.75
C GLN A 109 8.08 20.41 9.66
N SER A 110 8.34 21.07 8.53
CA SER A 110 7.86 22.43 8.26
C SER A 110 6.39 22.52 7.84
N GLY A 111 5.67 21.39 7.76
CA GLY A 111 4.24 21.36 7.46
C GLY A 111 3.89 21.37 5.97
N GLU A 112 4.86 21.21 5.06
CA GLU A 112 4.65 21.24 3.61
C GLU A 112 3.66 20.16 3.14
N CYS A 113 3.57 19.01 3.82
CA CYS A 113 2.59 17.96 3.47
C CYS A 113 1.13 18.44 3.50
N THR A 114 0.86 19.54 4.23
CA THR A 114 -0.47 20.15 4.29
C THR A 114 -0.52 21.48 3.54
N SER A 115 0.50 22.31 3.68
CA SER A 115 0.52 23.64 3.06
C SER A 115 0.80 23.60 1.56
N ASN A 116 1.57 22.61 1.10
CA ASN A 116 1.97 22.44 -0.29
C ASN A 116 1.82 20.97 -0.75
N PRO A 117 0.59 20.44 -0.70
CA PRO A 117 0.35 19.02 -0.88
C PRO A 117 0.69 18.58 -2.31
N ARG A 118 0.56 19.46 -3.31
CA ARG A 118 0.85 19.12 -4.71
C ARG A 118 2.33 18.80 -4.93
N LEU A 119 3.24 19.65 -4.43
CA LEU A 119 4.68 19.43 -4.54
C LEU A 119 5.12 18.23 -3.72
N MET A 120 4.61 18.13 -2.48
CA MET A 120 4.97 17.03 -1.60
C MET A 120 4.47 15.68 -2.13
N MET A 121 3.37 15.68 -2.88
CA MET A 121 2.85 14.46 -3.50
C MET A 121 3.69 13.95 -4.66
N THR A 122 4.35 14.85 -5.40
CA THR A 122 5.20 14.48 -6.52
C THR A 122 6.61 14.07 -6.07
N GLU A 123 7.11 14.62 -4.97
CA GLU A 123 8.51 14.39 -4.55
C GLU A 123 8.65 13.58 -3.26
N CYS A 124 7.63 13.60 -2.40
CA CYS A 124 7.73 13.14 -1.01
C CYS A 124 6.49 12.34 -0.58
N ALA A 125 5.87 11.61 -1.51
CA ALA A 125 4.60 10.91 -1.30
C ALA A 125 4.67 9.93 -0.11
N ALA A 126 5.79 9.21 0.02
CA ALA A 126 5.99 8.23 1.08
C ALA A 126 6.20 8.93 2.44
N THR A 127 7.08 9.94 2.49
CA THR A 127 7.34 10.70 3.72
C THR A 127 6.08 11.40 4.23
N CYS A 128 5.28 11.99 3.34
CA CYS A 128 4.01 12.63 3.69
C CYS A 128 2.86 11.66 3.96
N ARG A 129 3.10 10.34 3.85
CA ARG A 129 2.10 9.28 4.08
C ARG A 129 0.85 9.47 3.23
N LEU A 130 1.04 9.89 1.97
CA LEU A 130 -0.07 10.09 1.02
C LEU A 130 -0.51 8.79 0.34
N CYS A 131 -0.02 7.66 0.83
CA CYS A 131 -0.11 6.39 0.17
C CYS A 131 -0.87 5.38 1.00
N LYS A 132 -1.49 4.44 0.29
CA LYS A 132 -2.15 3.30 0.90
C LYS A 132 -1.53 2.02 0.38
N HIS A 133 -1.42 1.04 1.26
CA HIS A 133 -1.07 -0.30 0.86
C HIS A 133 -2.28 -0.94 0.18
N VAL A 134 -2.09 -1.36 -1.08
CA VAL A 134 -3.12 -1.94 -1.91
C VAL A 134 -2.81 -3.41 -2.16
N CYS A 135 -3.81 -4.26 -1.92
CA CYS A 135 -3.80 -5.66 -2.33
C CYS A 135 -4.43 -5.76 -3.71
N ALA A 136 -3.66 -6.19 -4.70
CA ALA A 136 -4.13 -6.34 -6.08
C ALA A 136 -3.34 -7.44 -6.79
N ASP A 137 -3.99 -8.09 -7.74
CA ASP A 137 -3.33 -8.95 -8.70
C ASP A 137 -2.38 -8.13 -9.59
N ARG A 138 -1.27 -8.75 -9.98
CA ARG A 138 -0.19 -8.09 -10.74
C ARG A 138 -0.14 -8.52 -12.19
N GLN A 139 -0.86 -9.58 -12.55
CA GLN A 139 -0.87 -10.15 -13.88
C GLN A 139 -2.31 -10.33 -14.35
N SER A 140 -2.53 -10.12 -15.64
CA SER A 140 -3.83 -10.34 -16.28
C SER A 140 -4.30 -11.79 -16.19
N GLU A 141 -3.36 -12.73 -16.12
CA GLU A 141 -3.59 -14.17 -16.12
C GLU A 141 -3.89 -14.74 -14.73
N CYS A 142 -3.89 -13.91 -13.68
CA CYS A 142 -4.10 -14.35 -12.31
C CYS A 142 -5.39 -15.18 -12.15
N GLU A 143 -6.48 -14.77 -12.78
CA GLU A 143 -7.74 -15.51 -12.74
C GLU A 143 -7.61 -16.89 -13.40
N ALA A 144 -6.96 -16.97 -14.57
CA ALA A 144 -6.75 -18.21 -15.30
C ALA A 144 -5.83 -19.17 -14.53
N TRP A 145 -4.75 -18.66 -13.94
CA TRP A 145 -3.84 -19.45 -13.11
C TRP A 145 -4.51 -19.94 -11.82
N ALA A 146 -5.32 -19.10 -11.17
CA ALA A 146 -6.09 -19.52 -10.00
C ALA A 146 -7.07 -20.64 -10.34
N LYS A 147 -7.85 -20.52 -11.43
CA LYS A 147 -8.72 -21.60 -11.93
C LYS A 147 -7.95 -22.86 -12.30
N GLY A 148 -6.71 -22.70 -12.76
CA GLY A 148 -5.78 -23.80 -13.06
C GLY A 148 -5.11 -24.44 -11.83
N GLY A 149 -5.52 -24.09 -10.61
CA GLY A 149 -4.99 -24.68 -9.37
C GLY A 149 -3.57 -24.21 -9.00
N LYS A 150 -3.15 -23.04 -9.49
CA LYS A 150 -1.82 -22.48 -9.15
C LYS A 150 -1.76 -21.96 -7.72
N CYS A 151 -2.89 -21.57 -7.11
CA CYS A 151 -2.91 -21.10 -5.73
C CYS A 151 -2.43 -22.18 -4.74
N GLU A 152 -2.64 -23.46 -5.07
CA GLU A 152 -2.24 -24.61 -4.28
C GLU A 152 -0.90 -25.18 -4.76
N SER A 153 -0.69 -25.29 -6.07
CA SER A 153 0.53 -25.91 -6.64
C SER A 153 1.73 -24.97 -6.71
N ASN A 154 1.52 -23.66 -6.60
CA ASN A 154 2.57 -22.63 -6.59
C ASN A 154 2.20 -21.51 -5.60
N THR A 155 1.87 -21.89 -4.37
CA THR A 155 1.26 -21.02 -3.35
C THR A 155 2.06 -19.74 -3.11
N GLY A 156 3.36 -19.83 -2.80
CA GLY A 156 4.13 -18.63 -2.44
C GLY A 156 4.18 -17.58 -3.55
N TRP A 157 4.42 -18.03 -4.79
CA TRP A 157 4.45 -17.12 -5.93
C TRP A 157 3.06 -16.55 -6.24
N MET A 158 2.03 -17.38 -6.20
CA MET A 158 0.66 -16.95 -6.48
C MET A 158 0.12 -16.02 -5.41
N LEU A 159 0.39 -16.25 -4.13
CA LEU A 159 -0.01 -15.34 -3.06
C LEU A 159 0.70 -13.97 -3.17
N LYS A 160 1.92 -13.91 -3.71
CA LYS A 160 2.64 -12.65 -3.93
C LYS A 160 2.21 -11.93 -5.21
N THR A 161 1.91 -12.69 -6.26
CA THR A 161 1.62 -12.17 -7.62
C THR A 161 0.13 -11.96 -7.86
N CYS A 162 -0.70 -12.85 -7.35
CA CYS A 162 -2.14 -12.94 -7.57
C CYS A 162 -2.93 -13.06 -6.25
N PRO A 163 -2.71 -12.17 -5.27
CA PRO A 163 -3.33 -12.28 -3.96
C PRO A 163 -4.86 -12.09 -3.97
N VAL A 164 -5.43 -11.40 -4.96
CA VAL A 164 -6.89 -11.26 -5.10
C VAL A 164 -7.45 -12.57 -5.64
N SER A 165 -6.93 -13.05 -6.76
CA SER A 165 -7.40 -14.30 -7.39
C SER A 165 -7.27 -15.52 -6.48
N CYS A 166 -6.24 -15.57 -5.63
CA CYS A 166 -6.09 -16.62 -4.62
C CYS A 166 -6.81 -16.36 -3.28
N GLY A 167 -7.63 -15.31 -3.19
CA GLY A 167 -8.46 -15.03 -2.02
C GLY A 167 -7.74 -14.43 -0.80
N LEU A 168 -6.41 -14.23 -0.87
CA LEU A 168 -5.62 -13.67 0.23
C LEU A 168 -6.10 -12.28 0.63
N CYS A 169 -6.36 -11.39 -0.33
CA CYS A 169 -6.83 -10.03 -0.01
C CYS A 169 -8.16 -10.04 0.78
N SER A 170 -9.04 -10.99 0.50
CA SER A 170 -10.32 -11.17 1.21
C SER A 170 -10.16 -11.77 2.61
N GLU A 171 -9.06 -12.45 2.88
CA GLU A 171 -8.70 -12.87 4.24
C GLU A 171 -8.13 -11.71 5.06
N LEU A 172 -7.29 -10.88 4.45
CA LEU A 172 -6.69 -9.70 5.10
C LEU A 172 -7.75 -8.67 5.51
N SER A 173 -8.83 -8.52 4.74
CA SER A 173 -9.95 -7.65 5.13
C SER A 173 -10.77 -8.20 6.30
N ARG A 174 -10.87 -9.52 6.44
CA ARG A 174 -11.64 -10.15 7.53
C ARG A 174 -10.90 -10.06 8.87
N SER A 175 -9.58 -10.25 8.86
CA SER A 175 -8.75 -10.23 10.09
C SER A 175 -8.61 -8.86 10.77
N THR A 176 -9.15 -7.80 10.16
CA THR A 176 -9.07 -6.41 10.64
C THR A 176 -10.43 -5.81 11.01
N SER A 177 -11.50 -6.58 10.83
CA SER A 177 -12.81 -6.24 11.40
C SER A 177 -12.84 -6.76 12.83
N PRO A 178 -13.10 -5.94 13.87
CA PRO A 178 -13.40 -6.50 15.18
C PRO A 178 -14.66 -7.35 15.01
N ASP A 179 -14.59 -8.62 15.42
CA ASP A 179 -15.74 -9.51 15.48
C ASP A 179 -16.88 -8.79 16.21
N THR A 180 -17.91 -8.42 15.46
CA THR A 180 -19.24 -8.18 16.02
C THR A 180 -19.98 -9.50 15.89
N SER A 181 -19.71 -10.39 16.85
CA SER A 181 -20.64 -11.45 17.24
C SER A 181 -21.30 -11.07 18.55
#